data_AF-A0A9X8YLH2-F1
#
_entry.id   AF-A0A9X8YLH2-F1
#
_cell.length_a   1.000
_cell.length_b   1.000
_cell.length_c   1.000
_cell.angle_alpha   90.00
_cell.angle_beta   90.00
_cell.angle_gamma   90.00
#
_symmetry.space_group_name_H-M   'P 1'
#
loop_
_entity.id
_entity.type
_entity.pdbx_description
1 polymer ?
#
loop_
_entity_poly.entity_id
_entity_poly.type
_entity_poly.pdbx_seq_one_letter_code
_entity_poly.pdbx_strand_id
1 'polypeptide(L)'
;NFLKELREQGGMQAPLMSQAGVGNELTSFDGEPIYNDLELLTRWLDQQQKGGDGRTATFFNVIPLHDGNRFVGSNKSADYQPRAQKLFD
;
A
#
# COMPACT_ATOMS: atom_id res chain seq x y z
N ASN A 1 -2.68 7.04 -13.89
CA ASN A 1 -3.34 5.92 -13.17
C ASN A 1 -2.26 4.86 -13.02
N PHE A 2 -1.63 4.80 -11.85
CA PHE A 2 -0.37 4.06 -11.68
C PHE A 2 -0.51 2.57 -11.98
N LEU A 3 -1.58 1.91 -11.52
CA LEU A 3 -1.79 0.48 -11.77
C LEU A 3 -1.99 0.18 -13.27
N LYS A 4 -2.67 1.07 -14.00
CA LYS A 4 -2.82 0.94 -15.46
C LYS A 4 -1.47 1.02 -16.16
N GLU A 5 -0.64 1.99 -15.81
CA GLU A 5 0.70 2.17 -16.39
C GLU A 5 1.62 0.98 -16.07
N LEU A 6 1.55 0.45 -14.85
CA LEU A 6 2.31 -0.74 -14.44
C LEU A 6 1.92 -1.98 -15.27
N ARG A 7 0.65 -2.11 -15.64
CA ARG A 7 0.15 -3.20 -16.50
C ARG A 7 0.55 -3.00 -17.96
N GLU A 8 0.30 -1.82 -18.52
CA GLU A 8 0.48 -1.54 -19.94
C GLU A 8 1.95 -1.36 -20.33
N GLN A 9 2.75 -0.71 -19.48
CA GLN A 9 4.14 -0.35 -19.78
C GLN A 9 5.13 -1.21 -18.97
N GLY A 10 4.79 -1.54 -17.72
CA GLY A 10 5.62 -2.38 -16.86
C GLY A 10 5.44 -3.89 -17.07
N GLY A 11 4.46 -4.31 -17.86
CA GLY A 11 4.18 -5.73 -18.13
C GLY A 11 3.67 -6.54 -16.92
N MET A 12 3.27 -5.87 -15.82
CA MET A 12 2.83 -6.55 -14.60
C MET A 12 1.39 -7.04 -14.73
N GLN A 13 1.20 -8.31 -15.11
CA GLN A 13 -0.14 -8.91 -15.27
C GLN A 13 -0.61 -9.73 -14.07
N ALA A 14 0.19 -9.82 -13.01
CA ALA A 14 -0.23 -10.48 -11.78
C ALA A 14 -1.48 -9.79 -11.20
N PRO A 15 -2.45 -10.55 -10.66
CA PRO A 15 -3.60 -9.95 -9.99
C PRO A 15 -3.14 -9.15 -8.77
N LEU A 16 -3.83 -8.03 -8.50
CA LEU A 16 -3.61 -7.27 -7.28
C LEU A 16 -4.05 -8.09 -6.08
N MET A 17 -3.21 -8.17 -5.04
CA MET A 17 -3.59 -8.80 -3.78
C MET A 17 -4.83 -8.11 -3.20
N SER A 18 -5.79 -8.90 -2.71
CA SER A 18 -7.02 -8.35 -2.13
C SER A 18 -6.71 -7.41 -0.95
N GLN A 19 -7.29 -6.21 -1.00
CA GLN A 19 -7.23 -5.18 0.04
C GLN A 19 -8.50 -5.14 0.89
N ALA A 20 -9.44 -6.07 0.65
CA ALA A 20 -10.68 -6.12 1.40
C ALA A 20 -10.42 -6.29 2.91
N GLY A 21 -11.09 -5.48 3.72
CA GLY A 21 -10.97 -5.49 5.18
C GLY A 21 -9.62 -5.01 5.73
N VAL A 22 -8.76 -4.39 4.92
CA VAL A 22 -7.53 -3.72 5.41
C VAL A 22 -7.90 -2.31 5.86
N GLY A 23 -7.45 -1.91 7.05
CA GLY A 23 -7.68 -0.57 7.59
C GLY A 23 -6.86 0.51 6.85
N ASN A 24 -7.27 1.76 7.00
CA ASN A 24 -6.51 2.92 6.54
C ASN A 24 -6.64 4.09 7.52
N GLU A 25 -5.54 4.81 7.75
CA GLU A 25 -5.51 6.05 8.55
C GLU A 25 -5.21 7.29 7.69
N LEU A 26 -4.76 7.07 6.46
CA LEU A 26 -4.45 8.09 5.49
C LEU A 26 -5.39 8.00 4.28
N THR A 27 -5.64 9.15 3.67
CA THR A 27 -6.17 9.28 2.32
C THR A 27 -5.13 9.97 1.44
N SER A 28 -5.05 9.57 0.18
CA SER A 28 -4.19 10.18 -0.82
C SER A 28 -4.70 11.56 -1.22
N PHE A 29 -3.90 12.29 -2.00
CA PHE A 29 -4.24 13.61 -2.52
C PHE A 29 -5.51 13.62 -3.41
N ASP A 30 -5.85 12.48 -4.03
CA ASP A 30 -7.06 12.27 -4.84
C ASP A 30 -8.22 11.62 -4.06
N GLY A 31 -8.05 11.41 -2.74
CA GLY A 31 -9.12 10.97 -1.83
C GLY A 31 -9.26 9.46 -1.66
N GLU A 32 -8.44 8.66 -2.36
CA GLU A 32 -8.40 7.21 -2.22
C GLU A 32 -7.77 6.78 -0.88
N PRO A 33 -8.15 5.62 -0.32
CA PRO A 33 -7.55 5.12 0.92
C PRO A 33 -6.09 4.71 0.72
N ILE A 34 -5.24 5.08 1.68
CA ILE A 34 -3.88 4.54 1.81
C ILE A 34 -3.89 3.52 2.95
N TYR A 35 -3.89 2.25 2.57
CA TYR A 35 -3.98 1.11 3.48
C TYR A 35 -2.79 1.00 4.43
N ASN A 36 -3.03 0.37 5.58
CA ASN A 36 -2.00 0.08 6.57
C ASN A 36 -0.94 -0.89 6.00
N ASP A 37 0.30 -0.42 5.90
CA ASP A 37 1.40 -1.18 5.28
C ASP A 37 1.75 -2.47 6.06
N LEU A 38 1.67 -2.44 7.39
CA LEU A 38 1.94 -3.61 8.24
C LEU A 38 0.86 -4.68 8.06
N GLU A 39 -0.42 -4.30 7.98
CA GLU A 39 -1.51 -5.25 7.70
C GLU A 39 -1.35 -5.88 6.30
N LEU A 40 -0.94 -5.10 5.30
CA LEU A 40 -0.66 -5.61 3.95
C LEU A 40 0.51 -6.60 3.95
N LEU A 41 1.62 -6.28 4.61
CA LEU A 41 2.79 -7.16 4.71
C LEU A 41 2.48 -8.44 5.49
N THR A 42 1.70 -8.33 6.57
CA THR A 42 1.24 -9.49 7.36
C THR A 42 0.38 -10.41 6.51
N ARG A 43 -0.57 -9.85 5.75
CA ARG A 43 -1.41 -10.62 4.81
C ARG A 43 -0.58 -11.28 3.72
N TRP A 44 0.40 -10.58 3.15
CA TRP A 44 1.32 -11.16 2.17
C TRP A 44 2.08 -12.33 2.76
N LEU A 45 2.62 -12.19 3.98
CA LEU A 45 3.35 -13.25 4.68
C LEU A 45 2.47 -14.48 4.91
N ASP A 46 1.23 -14.29 5.38
CA ASP A 46 0.27 -15.39 5.56
C ASP A 46 -0.04 -16.13 4.25
N GLN A 47 -0.11 -15.41 3.13
CA GLN A 47 -0.30 -16.02 1.81
C GLN A 47 0.94 -16.81 1.35
N GLN A 48 2.15 -16.27 1.59
CA GLN A 48 3.38 -16.98 1.26
C GLN A 48 3.52 -18.27 2.06
N GLN A 49 3.23 -18.24 3.36
CA GLN A 49 3.28 -19.43 4.23
C GLN A 49 2.30 -20.53 3.79
N LYS A 50 1.15 -20.15 3.22
CA LYS A 50 0.16 -21.10 2.66
C LYS A 50 0.49 -21.58 1.25
N GLY A 51 1.36 -20.87 0.53
CA GLY A 51 1.72 -21.12 -0.86
C GLY A 51 2.74 -22.25 -1.09
N GLY A 52 3.31 -22.81 -0.03
CA GLY A 52 4.36 -23.83 -0.09
C GLY A 52 5.76 -23.26 -0.38
N ASP A 53 6.74 -24.14 -0.63
CA ASP A 53 8.17 -23.77 -0.68
C ASP A 53 8.65 -23.27 -2.07
N GLY A 54 7.72 -22.84 -2.92
CA GLY A 54 8.03 -22.30 -4.24
C GLY A 54 8.77 -20.96 -4.14
N ARG A 55 9.73 -20.70 -5.04
CA ARG A 55 10.33 -19.37 -5.16
C ARG A 55 9.30 -18.41 -5.74
N THR A 56 9.05 -17.31 -5.05
CA THR A 56 8.12 -16.25 -5.50
C THR A 56 8.86 -14.92 -5.60
N ALA A 57 8.28 -13.98 -6.34
CA ALA A 57 8.71 -12.59 -6.39
C ALA A 57 7.45 -11.72 -6.26
N THR A 58 7.53 -10.66 -5.45
CA THR A 58 6.43 -9.73 -5.24
C THR A 58 6.90 -8.31 -5.51
N PHE A 59 6.17 -7.60 -6.37
CA PHE A 59 6.30 -6.16 -6.50
C PHE A 59 5.34 -5.50 -5.49
N PHE A 60 5.88 -4.71 -4.58
CA PHE A 60 5.12 -4.01 -3.56
C PHE A 60 5.39 -2.51 -3.66
N ASN A 61 4.33 -1.72 -3.83
CA ASN A 61 4.39 -0.27 -3.93
C ASN A 61 3.52 0.34 -2.84
N VAL A 62 4.09 1.28 -2.09
CA VAL A 62 3.45 2.00 -1.00
C VAL A 62 3.68 3.49 -1.18
N ILE A 63 2.68 4.29 -0.80
CA ILE A 63 2.74 5.75 -0.92
C ILE A 63 2.37 6.52 0.37
N PRO A 64 2.60 5.99 1.60
CA PRO A 64 2.20 6.70 2.83
C PRO A 64 2.94 8.02 3.00
N LEU A 65 4.11 8.18 2.38
CA LEU A 65 4.95 9.38 2.43
C LEU A 65 4.72 10.37 1.28
N HIS A 66 3.80 10.08 0.35
CA HIS A 66 3.47 11.02 -0.72
C HIS A 66 2.97 12.34 -0.15
N ASP A 67 3.33 13.46 -0.78
CA ASP A 67 2.82 14.77 -0.36
C ASP A 67 1.32 14.89 -0.62
N GLY A 68 0.64 15.73 0.14
CA GLY A 68 -0.80 15.93 0.03
C GLY A 68 -1.66 14.81 0.65
N ASN A 69 -1.06 13.72 1.14
CA ASN A 69 -1.75 12.73 1.95
C ASN A 69 -2.29 13.37 3.22
N ARG A 70 -3.50 12.97 3.65
CA ARG A 70 -4.19 13.54 4.82
C ARG A 70 -4.59 12.42 5.77
N PHE A 71 -4.66 12.73 7.06
CA PHE A 71 -5.32 11.82 7.99
C PHE A 71 -6.82 11.78 7.70
N VAL A 72 -7.44 10.62 7.86
CA VAL A 72 -8.90 10.48 7.69
C VAL A 72 -9.63 11.49 8.58
N GLY A 73 -10.57 12.24 7.98
CA GLY A 73 -11.32 13.31 8.67
C GLY A 73 -10.59 14.67 8.73
N SER A 74 -9.34 14.75 8.27
CA SER A 74 -8.60 16.01 8.16
C SER A 74 -8.63 16.56 6.73
N ASN A 75 -8.75 17.89 6.61
CA ASN A 75 -8.57 18.61 5.34
C ASN A 75 -7.15 19.16 5.16
N LYS A 76 -6.26 18.97 6.14
CA LYS A 76 -4.86 19.38 6.09
C LYS A 76 -3.98 18.20 5.72
N SER A 77 -2.94 18.46 4.93
CA SER A 77 -1.86 17.49 4.69
C SER A 77 -1.27 17.02 6.02
N ALA A 78 -1.02 15.73 6.11
CA ALA A 78 -0.38 15.11 7.25
C ALA A 78 1.12 15.42 7.24
N ASP A 79 1.67 15.80 8.39
CA ASP A 79 3.10 16.06 8.53
C ASP A 79 3.93 14.85 8.10
N TYR A 80 5.08 15.10 7.49
CA TYR A 80 5.92 14.04 6.95
C TYR A 80 6.57 13.19 8.05
N GLN A 81 7.18 13.85 9.05
CA GLN A 81 7.93 13.17 10.11
C GLN A 81 7.15 12.06 10.82
N PRO A 82 5.92 12.28 11.35
CA PRO A 82 5.19 11.20 12.01
C PRO A 82 4.82 10.05 11.07
N ARG A 83 4.56 10.32 9.78
CA ARG A 83 4.27 9.28 8.78
C ARG A 83 5.52 8.45 8.45
N ALA A 84 6.67 9.10 8.34
CA ALA A 84 7.95 8.43 8.12
C ALA A 84 8.35 7.57 9.30
N GLN A 85 8.20 8.08 10.53
CA GLN A 85 8.42 7.30 11.74
C GLN A 85 7.54 6.04 11.75
N LYS A 86 6.24 6.20 11.52
CA LYS A 86 5.29 5.07 11.47
C LYS A 86 5.63 4.03 10.39
N LEU A 87 6.18 4.44 9.24
CA LEU A 87 6.59 3.50 8.19
C LEU A 87 7.84 2.70 8.57
N PHE A 88 8.73 3.28 9.37
CA PHE A 88 10.00 2.66 9.76
C PHE A 88 9.93 1.85 11.06
N ASP A 89 8.89 2.03 11.87
CA ASP A 89 8.56 1.25 13.06
C ASP A 89 7.90 -0.10 12.71
#